data_AF-A0A2V6LHQ5-F1
#
_entry.id   AF-A0A2V6LHQ5-F1
#
_cell.length_a   1.000
_cell.length_b   1.000
_cell.length_c   1.000
_cell.angle_alpha   90.00
_cell.angle_beta   90.00
_cell.angle_gamma   90.00
#
_symmetry.space_group_name_H-M   'P 1'
#
loop_
_entity.id
_entity.type
_entity.pdbx_description
1 polymer ?
#
loop_
_entity_poly.entity_id
_entity_poly.type
_entity_poly.pdbx_seq_one_letter_code
_entity_poly.pdbx_strand_id
1 'polypeptide(L)' 'MPELGKFLVILGAVIIILGLLLWGGVGTGWLGRLPGDIRIERGNSAFYFPIVTCIIISIVLSLIFSLFRR' A
#
# COMPACT_ATOMS: atom_id res chain seq x y z
N MET A 1 -15.52 -20.47 15.48
CA MET A 1 -14.34 -20.37 14.59
C MET A 1 -13.94 -18.92 14.30
N PRO A 2 -13.75 -18.06 15.34
CA PRO A 2 -13.44 -16.64 15.12
C PRO A 2 -12.04 -16.41 14.55
N GLU A 3 -11.06 -17.25 14.91
CA GLU A 3 -9.68 -17.13 14.42
C GLU A 3 -9.55 -17.39 12.92
N LEU A 4 -10.32 -18.34 12.40
CA LEU A 4 -10.37 -18.66 10.97
C LEU A 4 -11.02 -17.51 10.18
N GLY A 5 -12.06 -16.88 10.73
CA GLY A 5 -12.67 -15.67 10.15
C GLY A 5 -11.71 -14.47 10.11
N LYS A 6 -10.98 -14.21 11.20
CA LYS A 6 -9.94 -13.17 11.24
C LYS A 6 -8.85 -13.41 10.20
N PHE A 7 -8.37 -14.64 10.07
CA PHE A 7 -7.37 -15.01 9.07
C PHE A 7 -7.83 -14.71 7.63
N LEU A 8 -9.07 -15.07 7.29
CA LEU A 8 -9.65 -14.80 5.97
C LEU A 8 -9.77 -13.29 5.68
N VAL A 9 -10.14 -12.48 6.66
CA VAL A 9 -10.23 -11.01 6.51
C VAL A 9 -8.84 -10.42 6.23
N ILE A 10 -7.81 -10.85 6.94
CA ILE A 10 -6.42 -10.40 6.73
C ILE A 10 -5.93 -10.79 5.33
N LEU A 11 -6.15 -12.05 4.95
CA LEU A 11 -5.74 -12.57 3.66
C LEU A 11 -6.37 -11.78 2.51
N GLY A 12 -7.68 -11.50 2.61
CA GLY A 12 -8.40 -10.68 1.64
C GLY A 12 -7.85 -9.25 1.56
N ALA A 13 -7.55 -8.62 2.70
CA ALA A 13 -6.95 -7.29 2.72
C ALA A 13 -5.57 -7.27 2.04
N VAL A 14 -4.71 -8.26 2.30
CA VAL A 14 -3.40 -8.39 1.66
C VAL A 14 -3.54 -8.56 0.14
N ILE A 15 -4.47 -9.40 -0.32
CA ILE A 15 -4.72 -9.63 -1.75
C ILE A 15 -5.20 -8.35 -2.44
N ILE A 16 -6.11 -7.58 -1.81
CA ILE A 16 -6.58 -6.30 -2.36
C ILE A 16 -5.41 -5.33 -2.50
N ILE A 17 -4.54 -5.24 -1.50
CA ILE A 17 -3.39 -4.33 -1.53
C ILE A 17 -2.39 -4.72 -2.62
N LEU A 18 -2.07 -6.01 -2.74
CA LEU A 18 -1.22 -6.51 -3.82
C LEU A 18 -1.86 -6.27 -5.19
N GLY A 19 -3.17 -6.48 -5.31
CA GLY A 19 -3.94 -6.19 -6.52
C GLY A 19 -3.90 -4.71 -6.90
N LEU A 20 -4.04 -3.79 -5.93
CA LEU A 20 -3.93 -2.35 -6.14
C LEU A 20 -2.51 -1.93 -6.53
N LEU A 21 -1.48 -2.54 -5.94
CA LEU A 21 -0.07 -2.28 -6.30
C LEU A 21 0.22 -2.74 -7.74
N LEU A 22 -0.24 -3.93 -8.11
CA LEU A 22 -0.06 -4.46 -9.47
C LEU A 22 -0.90 -3.67 -10.50
N TRP A 23 -2.14 -3.32 -10.16
CA TRP A 23 -3.02 -2.50 -11.01
C TRP A 23 -2.49 -1.07 -11.16
N GLY A 24 -1.87 -0.52 -10.11
CA GLY A 24 -1.12 0.74 -10.13
C GLY A 24 0.18 0.69 -10.93
N GLY A 25 0.51 -0.44 -11.57
CA GLY A 25 1.62 -0.58 -12.52
C GLY A 25 3.01 -0.59 -11.88
N VAL A 26 3.15 -1.24 -10.73
CA VAL A 26 4.46 -1.64 -10.20
C VAL A 26 5.12 -2.62 -11.19
N GLY A 27 5.93 -2.09 -12.11
CA GLY A 27 6.73 -2.90 -13.04
C GLY A 27 7.02 -2.28 -14.41
N THR A 28 6.21 -1.34 -14.91
CA THR A 28 6.29 -0.87 -16.32
C THR A 28 6.84 0.54 -16.51
N GLY A 29 7.64 1.04 -15.56
CA GLY A 29 8.22 2.40 -15.64
C GLY A 29 7.35 3.49 -14.98
N TRP A 30 6.43 3.08 -14.09
CA TRP A 30 5.44 3.93 -13.43
C TRP A 30 5.69 4.13 -11.92
N LEU A 31 6.91 3.84 -11.44
CA LEU A 31 7.39 4.25 -10.10
C LEU A 31 7.50 5.78 -10.04
N GLY A 32 6.37 6.45 -9.81
CA GLY A 32 6.31 7.92 -9.82
C GLY A 32 4.97 8.56 -10.15
N ARG A 33 3.96 7.81 -10.59
CA ARG A 33 2.71 8.38 -11.14
C ARG A 33 1.44 7.70 -10.61
N LEU A 34 1.50 7.11 -9.42
CA LEU A 34 0.26 6.77 -8.74
C LEU A 34 -0.51 8.06 -8.47
N PRO A 35 -1.82 8.12 -8.80
CA PRO A 35 -2.65 9.28 -8.48
C PRO A 35 -2.64 9.48 -6.94
N GLY A 36 -2.04 10.58 -6.49
CA GLY A 36 -1.89 10.92 -5.06
C GLY A 36 -0.45 10.91 -4.55
N ASP A 37 0.52 10.35 -5.28
CA ASP A 37 1.93 10.52 -4.97
C ASP A 37 2.42 11.88 -5.48
N ILE A 38 3.05 12.67 -4.60
CA ILE A 38 3.55 14.00 -4.97
C ILE A 38 4.84 13.82 -5.75
N ARG A 39 4.80 14.11 -7.04
CA ARG A 39 5.99 14.17 -7.90
C ARG A 39 6.18 15.59 -8.40
N ILE A 40 7.24 16.23 -7.92
CA ILE A 40 7.64 17.58 -8.35
C ILE A 40 8.89 17.41 -9.19
N GLU A 41 8.76 17.62 -10.50
CA GLU A 41 9.89 17.69 -11.42
C GLU A 41 10.21 19.15 -11.73
N ARG A 42 11.45 19.56 -11.48
CA ARG A 42 11.95 20.91 -11.78
C ARG A 42 13.33 20.79 -12.45
N GLY A 43 13.36 20.91 -13.78
CA GLY A 43 14.61 20.80 -14.56
C GLY A 43 15.29 19.43 -14.36
N ASN A 44 16.51 19.43 -13.81
CA ASN A 44 17.30 18.21 -13.49
C ASN A 44 16.97 17.57 -12.13
N SER A 45 16.02 18.11 -11.37
CA SER A 45 15.68 17.60 -10.03
C SER A 45 14.26 17.02 -10.01
N ALA A 46 14.13 15.80 -9.50
CA ALA A 46 12.86 15.13 -9.28
C ALA A 46 12.70 14.81 -7.79
N PHE A 47 11.63 15.30 -7.17
CA PHE A 47 11.23 14.96 -5.81
C PHE A 47 9.99 14.07 -5.86
N TYR A 48 10.06 12.90 -5.24
CA TYR A 48 8.97 11.92 -5.18
C TYR A 48 8.61 11.65 -3.72
N PHE A 49 7.34 11.84 -3.37
CA PHE A 49 6.81 11.59 -2.04
C PHE A 49 5.59 10.67 -2.10
N PRO A 50 5.76 9.38 -1.75
CA PRO A 50 4.74 8.36 -1.95
C PRO A 50 3.72 8.32 -0.80
N ILE A 51 2.88 9.35 -0.69
CA ILE A 51 1.89 9.50 0.40
C ILE A 51 0.96 8.30 0.48
N VAL A 52 0.41 7.89 -0.65
CA VAL A 52 -0.61 6.83 -0.72
C VAL A 52 -0.01 5.51 -0.25
N THR A 53 1.22 5.24 -0.68
CA THR A 53 1.98 4.06 -0.26
C THR A 53 2.21 4.05 1.26
N CYS A 54 2.64 5.18 1.84
CA CYS A 54 2.85 5.28 3.29
C CYS A 54 1.55 5.05 4.09
N ILE A 55 0.42 5.57 3.61
CA ILE A 55 -0.89 5.37 4.26
C ILE A 55 -1.30 3.89 4.23
N ILE A 56 -1.18 3.23 3.07
CA ILE A 56 -1.50 1.81 2.91
C ILE A 56 -0.64 0.97 3.86
N ILE A 57 0.67 1.20 3.86
CA ILE A 57 1.62 0.51 4.74
C ILE A 57 1.22 0.72 6.21
N SER A 58 0.92 1.95 6.62
CA SER A 58 0.50 2.24 8.00
C SER A 58 -0.76 1.48 8.38
N ILE A 59 -1.80 1.46 7.53
CA ILE A 59 -3.05 0.76 7.82
C ILE A 59 -2.80 -0.75 7.96
N VAL A 60 -1.98 -1.33 7.08
CA VAL A 60 -1.61 -2.76 7.16
C VAL A 60 -0.89 -3.09 8.44
N LEU A 61 0.16 -2.33 8.77
CA LEU A 61 0.92 -2.52 10.00
C LEU A 61 0.04 -2.33 11.24
N SER A 62 -0.84 -1.33 11.25
CA SER A 62 -1.81 -1.12 12.32
C SER A 62 -2.76 -2.31 12.46
N LEU A 63 -3.29 -2.87 11.36
CA LEU A 63 -4.14 -4.05 11.40
C LEU A 63 -3.40 -5.27 11.95
N ILE A 64 -2.19 -5.51 11.43
CA ILE A 64 -1.30 -6.60 11.88
C ILE A 64 -1.05 -6.46 13.38
N PHE A 65 -0.59 -5.31 13.85
CA PHE A 65 -0.34 -5.08 15.27
C PHE A 65 -1.61 -5.17 16.10
N SER A 66 -2.77 -4.72 15.59
CA SER A 66 -4.05 -4.87 16.28
C SER A 66 -4.48 -6.34 16.43
N LEU A 67 -4.06 -7.21 15.51
CA LEU A 67 -4.32 -8.65 15.57
C LEU A 67 -3.38 -9.39 16.51
N PHE A 68 -2.13 -8.96 16.61
CA PHE A 68 -1.15 -9.51 17.55
C PHE A 68 -1.26 -8.93 18.97
N ARG A 69 -1.89 -7.76 19.11
CA ARG A 69 -2.26 -7.17 20.40
C ARG A 69 -3.47 -7.93 20.95
N ARG A 70 -3.20 -9.08 21.57
CA ARG A 70 -4.12 -9.72 22.51
C ARG A 70 -4.43 -8.79 23.68
#